data_AF-A0A2G5WMX5-F1
#
_entry.id   AF-A0A2G5WMX5-F1
#
_cell.length_a   1.000
_cell.length_b   1.000
_cell.length_c   1.000
_cell.angle_alpha   90.00
_cell.angle_beta   90.00
_cell.angle_gamma   90.00
#
_symmetry.space_group_name_H-M   'P 1'
#
loop_
_entity.id
_entity.type
_entity.pdbx_description
1 polymer ?
#
loop_
_entity_poly.entity_id
_entity_poly.type
_entity_poly.pdbx_seq_one_letter_code
_entity_poly.pdbx_strand_id
1 'polypeptide(L)'
;MSLLQAAFALNSILYSSGNIHIRSKGVYQCSITARNNMEIKGVCRGGEVIASKDIEMEETGSTAGVKTKIQTNDGVIRFGAAHPGMVIQIGEQRHEFFTITYGVIALVDEKGRLVIK
;
A
#
# COMPACT_ATOMS: atom_id res chain seq x y z
N MET A 1 17.90 -13.17 1.42
CA MET A 1 16.84 -12.18 1.12
C MET A 1 16.69 -11.29 2.34
N SER A 2 16.82 -9.97 2.22
CA SER A 2 16.73 -9.03 3.34
C SER A 2 15.28 -8.83 3.78
N LEU A 3 15.08 -8.62 5.07
CA LEU A 3 13.78 -8.38 5.66
C LEU A 3 13.90 -7.30 6.73
N LEU A 4 13.13 -6.22 6.59
CA LEU A 4 12.94 -5.21 7.62
C LEU A 4 11.60 -5.47 8.30
N GLN A 5 11.59 -5.52 9.63
CA GLN A 5 10.36 -5.65 10.40
C GLN A 5 10.25 -4.55 11.44
N ALA A 6 9.06 -4.01 11.59
CA ALA A 6 8.72 -3.10 12.68
C ALA A 6 7.31 -3.39 13.19
N ALA A 7 7.04 -3.06 14.46
CA ALA A 7 5.68 -3.12 14.99
C ALA A 7 4.84 -1.93 14.51
N PHE A 8 5.47 -0.76 14.38
CA PHE A 8 4.85 0.52 14.08
C PHE A 8 5.91 1.49 13.55
N ALA A 9 5.51 2.43 12.70
CA ALA A 9 6.35 3.56 12.31
C ALA A 9 5.51 4.85 12.22
N LEU A 10 6.11 5.96 12.62
CA LEU A 10 5.50 7.29 12.59
C LEU A 10 6.55 8.27 12.07
N ASN A 11 6.18 9.10 11.09
CA ASN A 11 7.02 10.15 10.55
C ASN A 11 8.45 9.66 10.21
N SER A 12 8.51 8.55 9.47
CA SER A 12 9.73 7.77 9.27
C SER A 12 9.91 7.36 7.82
N ILE A 13 11.16 7.14 7.42
CA ILE A 13 11.52 6.58 6.12
C ILE A 13 12.02 5.16 6.33
N LEU A 14 11.40 4.19 5.67
CA LEU A 14 11.76 2.77 5.75
C LEU A 14 12.16 2.26 4.38
N TYR A 15 13.31 1.58 4.31
CA TYR A 15 13.82 1.04 3.06
C TYR A 15 14.37 -0.38 3.25
N SER A 16 14.04 -1.27 2.31
CA SER A 16 14.58 -2.62 2.26
C SER A 16 14.83 -3.06 0.82
N SER A 17 15.98 -3.70 0.59
CA SER A 17 16.29 -4.37 -0.68
C SER A 17 15.52 -5.69 -0.85
N GLY A 18 14.72 -6.09 0.14
CA GLY A 18 13.87 -7.27 0.09
C GLY A 18 12.47 -6.90 0.58
N ASN A 19 11.99 -7.61 1.59
CA ASN A 19 10.64 -7.42 2.12
C ASN A 19 10.61 -6.38 3.23
N ILE A 20 9.43 -5.78 3.44
CA ILE A 20 9.11 -4.98 4.63
C ILE A 20 7.83 -5.55 5.26
N HIS A 21 7.86 -5.82 6.56
CA HIS A 21 6.68 -6.22 7.31
C HIS A 21 6.40 -5.26 8.48
N ILE A 22 5.19 -4.72 8.54
CA ILE A 22 4.68 -3.99 9.70
C ILE A 22 3.67 -4.88 10.41
N ARG A 23 3.94 -5.23 11.66
CA ARG A 23 3.25 -6.35 12.34
C ARG A 23 2.21 -5.95 13.38
N SER A 24 1.99 -4.67 13.65
CA SER A 24 1.03 -4.23 14.67
C SER A 24 0.20 -3.02 14.24
N LYS A 25 0.54 -1.80 14.68
CA LYS A 25 -0.37 -0.63 14.61
C LYS A 25 -0.46 0.02 13.23
N GLY A 26 0.36 -0.42 12.27
CA GLY A 26 0.49 0.18 10.96
C GLY A 26 1.51 1.32 10.91
N VAL A 27 1.28 2.27 10.00
CA VAL A 27 2.24 3.32 9.65
C VAL A 27 1.55 4.66 9.41
N TYR A 28 2.17 5.73 9.89
CA TYR A 28 1.58 7.06 9.88
C TYR A 28 2.59 8.07 9.35
N GLN A 29 2.23 8.76 8.26
CA GLN A 29 3.09 9.75 7.60
C GLN A 29 4.48 9.17 7.27
N CYS A 30 4.52 7.99 6.64
CA CYS A 30 5.77 7.31 6.32
C CYS A 30 6.03 7.26 4.81
N SER A 31 7.31 7.26 4.42
CA SER A 31 7.73 6.83 3.08
C SER A 31 8.38 5.46 3.20
N ILE A 32 7.79 4.45 2.57
CA ILE A 32 8.18 3.05 2.73
C ILE A 32 8.48 2.48 1.36
N THR A 33 9.69 1.93 1.18
CA THR A 33 10.11 1.34 -0.10
C THR A 33 10.68 -0.06 0.11
N ALA A 34 10.04 -1.06 -0.50
CA ALA A 34 10.49 -2.45 -0.55
C ALA A 34 10.80 -2.86 -1.99
N ARG A 35 11.98 -3.46 -2.25
CA ARG A 35 12.28 -4.01 -3.58
C ARG A 35 11.65 -5.38 -3.85
N ASN A 36 10.82 -5.88 -2.95
CA ASN A 36 10.08 -7.13 -3.12
C ASN A 36 8.65 -6.96 -2.56
N ASN A 37 8.17 -7.82 -1.66
CA ASN A 37 6.81 -7.77 -1.12
C ASN A 37 6.72 -6.84 0.09
N MET A 38 5.51 -6.34 0.34
CA MET A 38 5.18 -5.57 1.53
C MET A 38 3.89 -6.05 2.21
N GLU A 39 3.94 -6.19 3.52
CA GLU A 39 2.78 -6.54 4.35
C GLU A 39 2.64 -5.55 5.51
N ILE A 40 1.49 -4.86 5.61
CA ILE A 40 1.22 -3.89 6.67
C ILE A 40 -0.04 -4.30 7.43
N LYS A 41 0.15 -4.76 8.67
CA LYS A 41 -0.92 -4.92 9.65
C LYS A 41 -1.29 -3.58 10.27
N GLY A 42 -2.54 -3.44 10.67
CA GLY A 42 -3.11 -2.19 11.17
C GLY A 42 -3.38 -1.19 10.05
N VAL A 43 -3.22 0.10 10.35
CA VAL A 43 -3.65 1.16 9.45
C VAL A 43 -2.48 1.93 8.84
N CYS A 44 -2.54 2.15 7.54
CA CYS A 44 -1.65 3.08 6.84
C CYS A 44 -2.34 4.42 6.59
N ARG A 45 -1.81 5.48 7.17
CA ARG A 45 -2.36 6.83 7.07
C ARG A 45 -1.30 7.83 6.68
N GLY A 46 -1.40 8.36 5.48
CA GLY A 46 -0.52 9.42 4.99
C GLY A 46 0.86 8.92 4.59
N GLY A 47 1.43 9.61 3.61
CA GLY A 47 2.71 9.26 3.00
C GLY A 47 2.57 8.33 1.81
N GLU A 48 3.63 7.59 1.53
CA GLU A 48 3.76 6.75 0.35
C GLU A 48 4.29 5.35 0.69
N VAL A 49 3.75 4.37 -0.01
CA VAL A 49 4.15 2.98 0.09
C VAL A 49 4.47 2.48 -1.30
N ILE A 50 5.71 2.06 -1.50
CA ILE A 50 6.22 1.59 -2.79
C ILE A 50 6.78 0.17 -2.59
N ALA A 51 6.29 -0.79 -3.36
CA ALA A 51 6.85 -2.13 -3.43
C ALA A 51 7.10 -2.53 -4.88
N SER A 52 8.11 -3.34 -5.17
CA SER A 52 8.28 -3.85 -6.56
C SER A 52 7.31 -4.98 -6.89
N LYS A 53 6.74 -5.65 -5.88
CA LYS A 53 5.82 -6.80 -6.03
C LYS A 53 4.54 -6.57 -5.21
N ASP A 54 4.05 -7.59 -4.51
CA ASP A 54 2.75 -7.54 -3.86
C ASP A 54 2.76 -6.60 -2.65
N ILE A 55 1.62 -5.92 -2.46
CA ILE A 55 1.33 -5.09 -1.29
C ILE A 55 0.04 -5.59 -0.65
N GLU A 56 0.12 -5.95 0.62
CA GLU A 56 -1.04 -6.37 1.41
C GLU A 56 -1.18 -5.49 2.64
N MET A 57 -2.38 -4.93 2.84
CA MET A 57 -2.65 -4.02 3.97
C MET A 57 -4.05 -4.25 4.52
N GLU A 58 -4.23 -4.10 5.83
CA GLU A 58 -5.56 -4.26 6.44
C GLU A 58 -6.45 -3.05 6.20
N GLU A 59 -5.95 -1.84 6.47
CA GLU A 59 -6.67 -0.59 6.25
C GLU A 59 -5.73 0.49 5.71
N THR A 60 -6.20 1.28 4.75
CA THR A 60 -5.44 2.40 4.18
C THR A 60 -6.29 3.65 4.02
N GLY A 61 -5.69 4.80 4.29
CA GLY A 61 -6.33 6.11 4.26
C GLY A 61 -7.05 6.48 5.56
N SER A 62 -7.89 7.50 5.48
CA SER A 62 -8.66 8.04 6.60
C SER A 62 -9.95 8.66 6.11
N THR A 63 -11.00 8.63 6.93
CA THR A 63 -12.25 9.38 6.69
C THR A 63 -12.02 10.89 6.58
N ALA A 64 -10.92 11.40 7.15
CA ALA A 64 -10.50 12.80 7.00
C ALA A 64 -9.84 13.12 5.64
N GLY A 65 -9.73 12.15 4.72
CA GLY A 65 -9.16 12.35 3.38
C GLY A 65 -7.64 12.52 3.36
N VAL A 66 -6.93 11.90 4.31
CA VAL A 66 -5.47 11.93 4.35
C VAL A 66 -4.91 11.21 3.12
N LYS A 67 -4.29 11.98 2.22
CA LYS A 67 -3.70 11.46 0.98
C LYS A 67 -2.65 10.39 1.29
N THR A 68 -2.91 9.19 0.82
CA THR A 68 -2.04 8.02 0.98
C THR A 68 -1.83 7.42 -0.40
N LYS A 69 -0.57 7.29 -0.84
CA LYS A 69 -0.23 6.73 -2.15
C LYS A 69 0.36 5.34 -1.98
N ILE A 70 -0.23 4.35 -2.65
CA ILE A 70 0.27 2.98 -2.67
C ILE A 70 0.66 2.64 -4.11
N GLN A 71 1.89 2.15 -4.32
CA GLN A 71 2.41 1.91 -5.66
C GLN A 71 3.14 0.58 -5.75
N THR A 72 2.86 -0.17 -6.81
CA THR A 72 3.69 -1.29 -7.24
C THR A 72 3.97 -1.24 -8.73
N ASN A 73 4.98 -1.98 -9.19
CA ASN A 73 5.31 -2.08 -10.60
C ASN A 73 4.45 -3.15 -11.27
N ASP A 74 4.56 -4.40 -10.82
CA ASP A 74 3.90 -5.57 -11.44
C ASP A 74 3.14 -6.45 -10.44
N GLY A 75 3.00 -6.00 -9.18
CA GLY A 75 2.36 -6.77 -8.12
C GLY A 75 0.85 -6.61 -8.06
N VAL A 76 0.25 -7.37 -7.13
CA VAL A 76 -1.15 -7.21 -6.73
C VAL A 76 -1.21 -6.38 -5.45
N ILE A 77 -2.12 -5.40 -5.42
CA ILE A 77 -2.42 -4.61 -4.24
C ILE A 77 -3.70 -5.15 -3.59
N ARG A 78 -3.64 -5.48 -2.30
CA ARG A 78 -4.77 -6.00 -1.52
C ARG A 78 -5.04 -5.12 -0.31
N PHE A 79 -6.29 -4.73 -0.12
CA PHE A 79 -6.74 -4.01 1.07
C PHE A 79 -7.93 -4.69 1.74
N GLY A 80 -7.93 -4.73 3.07
CA GLY A 80 -9.16 -4.99 3.82
C GLY A 80 -10.16 -3.83 3.69
N ALA A 81 -9.69 -2.60 3.88
CA ALA A 81 -10.47 -1.37 3.68
C ALA A 81 -9.62 -0.24 3.06
N ALA A 82 -10.17 0.43 2.05
CA ALA A 82 -9.60 1.60 1.40
C ALA A 82 -10.51 2.81 1.58
N HIS A 83 -10.03 3.84 2.29
CA HIS A 83 -10.77 5.07 2.57
C HIS A 83 -10.69 6.08 1.42
N PRO A 84 -11.64 7.04 1.33
CA PRO A 84 -11.62 8.04 0.27
C PRO A 84 -10.37 8.93 0.28
N GLY A 85 -9.95 9.38 -0.91
CA GLY A 85 -8.79 10.24 -1.14
C GLY A 85 -7.45 9.50 -1.23
N MET A 86 -7.45 8.17 -1.13
CA MET A 86 -6.27 7.36 -1.35
C MET A 86 -6.08 7.02 -2.83
N VAL A 87 -4.82 6.82 -3.24
CA VAL A 87 -4.46 6.54 -4.62
C VAL A 87 -3.65 5.25 -4.69
N ILE A 88 -4.05 4.36 -5.59
CA ILE A 88 -3.22 3.22 -6.00
C ILE A 88 -2.59 3.46 -7.37
N GLN A 89 -1.41 2.89 -7.56
CA GLN A 89 -0.75 2.84 -8.86
C GLN A 89 -0.11 1.45 -9.06
N ILE A 90 -0.39 0.83 -10.21
CA ILE A 90 0.23 -0.43 -10.65
C ILE A 90 0.83 -0.17 -12.03
N GLY A 91 2.16 -0.10 -12.11
CA GLY A 91 2.87 0.37 -13.29
C GLY A 91 2.43 1.79 -13.67
N GLU A 92 1.94 1.97 -14.90
CA GLU A 92 1.40 3.24 -15.40
C GLU A 92 -0.07 3.47 -15.02
N GLN A 93 -0.77 2.44 -14.55
CA GLN A 93 -2.20 2.53 -14.26
C GLN A 93 -2.42 3.11 -12.86
N ARG A 94 -3.32 4.09 -12.75
CA ARG A 94 -3.63 4.78 -11.50
C ARG A 94 -5.13 4.79 -11.24
N HIS A 95 -5.51 4.64 -9.97
CA HIS A 95 -6.89 4.78 -9.51
C HIS A 95 -6.95 5.52 -8.18
N GLU A 96 -7.96 6.38 -8.04
CA GLU A 96 -8.26 7.10 -6.80
C GLU A 96 -9.61 6.63 -6.26
N PHE A 97 -9.64 6.30 -4.98
CA PHE A 97 -10.86 5.88 -4.30
C PHE A 97 -11.60 7.12 -3.79
N PHE A 98 -12.84 7.29 -4.21
CA PHE A 98 -13.70 8.42 -3.77
C PHE A 98 -14.70 8.05 -2.67
N THR A 99 -14.86 6.75 -2.41
CA THR A 99 -15.73 6.22 -1.35
C THR A 99 -15.00 5.08 -0.64
N ILE A 100 -15.43 4.77 0.58
CA ILE A 100 -14.87 3.64 1.32
C ILE A 100 -15.18 2.34 0.59
N THR A 101 -14.14 1.55 0.31
CA THR A 101 -14.24 0.27 -0.41
C THR A 101 -13.60 -0.83 0.42
N TYR A 102 -14.28 -1.96 0.56
CA TYR A 102 -13.81 -3.11 1.35
C TYR A 102 -13.39 -4.26 0.45
N GLY A 103 -12.43 -5.06 0.91
CA GLY A 103 -12.03 -6.30 0.22
C GLY A 103 -11.39 -6.06 -1.15
N VAL A 104 -10.66 -4.96 -1.30
CA VAL A 104 -10.09 -4.54 -2.57
C VAL A 104 -8.99 -5.49 -3.02
N ILE A 105 -9.09 -5.97 -4.26
CA ILE A 105 -7.99 -6.64 -4.96
C ILE A 105 -7.75 -5.92 -6.29
N ALA A 106 -6.63 -5.21 -6.39
CA ALA A 106 -6.24 -4.47 -7.58
C ALA A 106 -5.04 -5.12 -8.27
N LEU A 107 -5.15 -5.34 -9.58
CA LEU A 107 -4.10 -5.92 -10.43
C LEU A 107 -4.24 -5.40 -11.87
N VAL A 108 -3.17 -5.48 -12.65
CA VAL A 108 -3.22 -5.17 -14.09
C VAL A 108 -3.44 -6.46 -14.87
N ASP A 109 -4.45 -6.48 -15.75
CA ASP A 109 -4.74 -7.63 -16.62
C ASP A 109 -3.70 -7.76 -17.76
N GLU A 110 -3.75 -8.86 -18.51
CA GLU A 110 -2.86 -9.12 -19.65
C GLU A 110 -2.96 -8.04 -20.76
N LYS A 111 -4.00 -7.21 -20.74
CA LYS A 111 -4.20 -6.10 -21.69
C LYS A 111 -3.69 -4.77 -21.15
N GLY A 112 -3.00 -4.77 -20.00
CA GLY A 112 -2.45 -3.57 -19.39
C GLY A 112 -3.49 -2.70 -18.68
N ARG A 113 -4.69 -3.22 -18.41
CA ARG A 113 -5.78 -2.47 -17.76
C ARG A 113 -5.86 -2.78 -16.28
N LEU A 114 -6.04 -1.75 -15.47
CA LEU A 114 -6.27 -1.93 -14.05
C LEU A 114 -7.65 -2.55 -13.81
N VAL A 115 -7.64 -3.69 -13.12
CA VAL A 115 -8.83 -4.41 -12.66
C VAL A 115 -8.87 -4.32 -11.14
N ILE A 116 -9.99 -3.84 -10.61
CA ILE A 116 -10.26 -3.77 -9.18
C ILE A 116 -11.48 -4.65 -8.92
N LYS A 117 -11.33 -5.63 -8.02
CA LYS A 117 -12.39 -6.51 -7.53
C LYS A 117 -12.75 -6.15 -6.11
#